data_AF-A0A432TLB4-F1
#
_entry.id   AF-A0A432TLB4-F1
#
_cell.length_a   1.000
_cell.length_b   1.000
_cell.length_c   1.000
_cell.angle_alpha   90.00
_cell.angle_beta   90.00
_cell.angle_gamma   90.00
#
_symmetry.space_group_name_H-M   'P 1'
#
loop_
_entity.id
_entity.type
_entity.pdbx_description
1 polymer ?
#
loop_
_entity_poly.entity_id
_entity_poly.type
_entity_poly.pdbx_seq_one_letter_code
_entity_poly.pdbx_strand_id
1 'polypeptide(L)' 'IRKIDGNSLNKLLKTPLIVLSDRIAVFAKSVGFLQVYVALQPNDSAIVEKIQQIKLEKYNTLDKLN' A
#
# COMPACT_ATOMS: atom_id res chain seq x y z
N ILE A 1 -1.41 -17.20 -22.00
CA ILE A 1 -1.05 -16.20 -20.97
C ILE A 1 -2.34 -15.77 -20.28
N ARG A 2 -2.53 -16.05 -18.98
CA ARG A 2 -3.71 -15.57 -18.24
C ARG A 2 -3.62 -14.05 -18.13
N LYS A 3 -4.54 -13.33 -18.77
CA LYS A 3 -4.67 -11.89 -18.58
C LYS A 3 -5.36 -11.65 -17.24
N ILE A 4 -4.77 -10.79 -16.41
CA ILE A 4 -5.45 -10.26 -15.24
C ILE A 4 -6.56 -9.34 -15.77
N ASP A 5 -7.78 -9.51 -15.27
CA ASP A 5 -8.89 -8.61 -15.54
C ASP A 5 -8.50 -7.16 -15.18
N GLY A 6 -8.76 -6.21 -16.07
CA GLY A 6 -8.31 -4.82 -15.92
C GLY A 6 -8.89 -4.13 -14.69
N ASN A 7 -10.12 -4.49 -14.28
CA ASN A 7 -10.74 -3.96 -13.07
C ASN A 7 -10.03 -4.50 -11.82
N SER A 8 -9.68 -5.79 -11.81
CA SER A 8 -8.91 -6.43 -10.74
C SER A 8 -7.51 -5.82 -10.61
N LEU A 9 -6.83 -5.54 -11.73
CA LEU A 9 -5.54 -4.86 -11.73
C LEU A 9 -5.64 -3.44 -11.14
N ASN A 10 -6.64 -2.65 -11.55
CA ASN A 10 -6.86 -1.30 -11.03
C ASN A 10 -7.12 -1.32 -9.51
N LYS A 11 -7.91 -2.29 -9.02
CA LYS A 11 -8.14 -2.48 -7.58
C LYS A 11 -6.85 -2.84 -6.83
N LEU A 12 -6.04 -3.73 -7.41
CA LEU A 12 -4.75 -4.13 -6.82
C LEU A 12 -3.81 -2.92 -6.68
N LEU A 13 -3.64 -2.12 -7.73
CA LEU A 13 -2.74 -0.96 -7.73
C LEU A 13 -3.16 0.16 -6.76
N LYS A 14 -4.45 0.21 -6.40
CA LYS A 14 -5.01 1.13 -5.40
C LYS A 14 -4.93 0.60 -3.97
N THR A 15 -4.68 -0.68 -3.78
CA THR A 15 -4.59 -1.31 -2.45
C THR A 15 -3.27 -0.89 -1.78
N PRO A 16 -3.29 -0.55 -0.48
CA PRO A 16 -2.07 -0.29 0.28
C PRO A 16 -1.09 -1.47 0.20
N LEU A 17 0.15 -1.18 -0.18
CA LEU A 17 1.23 -2.15 -0.26
C LEU A 17 2.30 -1.82 0.79
N ILE A 18 2.60 -2.77 1.66
CA ILE A 18 3.71 -2.66 2.63
C ILE A 18 4.91 -3.40 2.05
N VAL A 19 6.07 -2.75 2.03
CA VAL A 19 7.33 -3.29 1.49
C VAL A 19 8.46 -3.18 2.52
N LEU A 20 9.50 -4.00 2.36
CA LEU A 20 10.56 -4.15 3.36
C LEU A 20 11.77 -3.21 3.14
N SER A 21 11.74 -2.37 2.11
CA SER A 21 12.82 -1.40 1.85
C SER A 21 12.39 -0.30 0.88
N ASP A 22 13.11 0.82 0.92
CA ASP A 22 12.92 1.93 -0.02
C ASP A 22 13.18 1.52 -1.47
N ARG A 23 14.14 0.63 -1.72
CA ARG A 23 14.41 0.12 -3.08
C ARG A 23 13.19 -0.57 -3.67
N ILE A 24 12.50 -1.40 -2.87
CA ILE A 24 11.26 -2.05 -3.31
C ILE A 24 10.14 -1.02 -3.46
N ALA A 25 10.10 0.01 -2.62
CA ALA A 25 9.10 1.07 -2.73
C ALA A 25 9.20 1.84 -4.05
N VAL A 26 10.43 2.20 -4.45
CA VAL A 26 10.71 2.84 -5.75
C VAL A 26 10.23 1.93 -6.90
N PHE A 27 10.56 0.64 -6.84
CA PHE A 27 10.10 -0.31 -7.84
C PHE A 27 8.57 -0.42 -7.89
N ALA A 28 7.91 -0.60 -6.75
CA ALA A 28 6.45 -0.72 -6.68
C ALA A 28 5.72 0.51 -7.25
N LYS A 29 6.21 1.71 -6.94
CA LYS A 29 5.70 2.96 -7.52
C LYS A 29 5.87 3.00 -9.04
N SER A 30 7.01 2.54 -9.56
CA SER A 30 7.25 2.46 -11.01
C SER A 30 6.31 1.49 -11.73
N VAL A 31 5.80 0.48 -11.02
CA VAL A 31 4.80 -0.48 -11.53
C VAL A 31 3.37 0.07 -11.45
N GLY A 32 3.15 1.21 -10.76
CA GLY A 32 1.87 1.91 -10.70
C GLY A 32 1.09 1.75 -9.40
N PHE A 33 1.70 1.20 -8.33
CA PHE A 33 1.06 1.20 -7.01
C PHE A 33 0.96 2.62 -6.46
N LEU A 34 -0.24 3.02 -6.03
CA LEU A 34 -0.50 4.38 -5.58
C LEU A 34 -0.21 4.60 -4.10
N GLN A 35 -0.29 3.54 -3.28
CA GLN A 35 -0.14 3.61 -1.83
C GLN A 35 0.92 2.60 -1.39
N VAL A 36 2.13 3.09 -1.12
CA VAL A 36 3.29 2.25 -0.77
C VAL A 36 3.91 2.71 0.55
N TYR A 37 4.01 1.78 1.50
CA TYR A 37 4.52 2.01 2.85
C TYR A 37 5.75 1.14 3.09
N VAL A 38 6.78 1.70 3.74
CA VAL A 38 8.02 0.98 4.03
C VAL A 38 8.05 0.57 5.50
N ALA A 39 8.18 -0.73 5.74
CA ALA A 39 8.51 -1.31 7.04
C ALA A 39 10.02 -1.63 7.05
N LEU A 40 10.83 -0.69 7.57
CA LEU A 40 12.30 -0.79 7.55
C LEU A 40 12.83 -2.01 8.32
N GLN A 41 12.07 -2.50 9.30
CA GLN A 41 12.36 -3.75 9.99
C GLN A 41 11.32 -4.79 9.55
N PRO A 42 11.72 -5.97 9.07
CA PRO A 42 10.79 -7.01 8.62
C PRO A 42 10.28 -7.84 9.81
N ASN A 43 9.81 -7.17 10.87
CA ASN A 43 9.23 -7.82 12.05
C ASN A 43 7.75 -7.48 12.18
N ASP A 44 7.03 -8.31 12.94
CA ASP A 44 5.58 -8.19 13.11
C ASP A 44 5.18 -6.81 13.63
N SER A 45 5.93 -6.26 14.59
CA SER A 45 5.65 -4.95 15.17
C SER A 45 5.67 -3.83 14.14
N ALA A 46 6.70 -3.79 13.28
CA ALA A 46 6.82 -2.79 12.23
C ALA A 46 5.74 -2.93 11.16
N ILE A 47 5.34 -4.17 10.83
CA ILE A 47 4.22 -4.41 9.90
C ILE A 47 2.90 -3.92 10.51
N VAL A 48 2.64 -4.25 11.78
CA VAL A 48 1.43 -3.82 12.50
C VAL A 48 1.36 -2.30 12.59
N GLU A 49 2.47 -1.61 12.85
CA GLU A 49 2.53 -0.15 12.87
C GLU A 49 2.07 0.44 11.52
N LYS A 50 2.55 -0.10 10.39
CA LYS A 50 2.14 0.37 9.06
C LYS A 50 0.67 0.08 8.78
N ILE A 51 0.15 -1.07 9.22
CA ILE A 51 -1.28 -1.38 9.11
C ILE A 51 -2.13 -0.37 9.90
N GLN A 52 -1.70 0.00 11.10
CA GLN A 52 -2.39 1.00 11.93
C GLN A 52 -2.36 2.38 11.27
N GLN A 53 -1.21 2.79 10.71
CA GLN A 53 -1.08 4.03 9.96
C GLN A 53 -2.06 4.09 8.78
N ILE A 54 -2.12 3.04 7.97
CA ILE A 54 -3.06 2.92 6.83
C ILE A 54 -4.52 3.07 7.31
N LYS A 55 -4.86 2.44 8.44
CA LYS A 55 -6.22 2.52 9.01
C LYS A 55 -6.56 3.96 9.44
N LEU A 56 -5.63 4.66 10.09
CA LEU A 56 -5.80 6.05 10.52
C LEU A 56 -5.95 7.01 9.33
N GLU A 57 -5.12 6.89 8.30
CA GLU A 57 -5.21 7.70 7.08
C GLU A 57 -6.58 7.54 6.39
N LYS A 58 -7.12 6.31 6.39
CA LYS A 58 -8.46 6.04 5.85
C LYS A 58 -9.56 6.77 6.63
N TYR A 59 -9.53 6.77 7.97
CA TYR A 59 -10.50 7.50 8.78
C TYR A 59 -10.39 9.01 8.58
N ASN A 60 -9.17 9.56 8.63
CA ASN A 60 -8.94 10.99 8.46
C ASN A 60 -9.36 11.52 7.07
N THR A 61 -9.36 10.66 6.06
CA THR A 61 -9.83 11.03 4.71
C THR A 61 -11.36 11.02 4.63
N LEU A 62 -12.03 10.12 5.34
CA LEU A 62 -13.49 10.06 5.41
C LEU A 62 -14.08 11.23 6.21
N ASP A 63 -13.43 11.62 7.31
CA ASP A 63 -13.86 12.76 8.14
C ASP A 63 -13.73 14.11 7.43
N LYS A 64 -12.88 14.21 6.39
CA LYS A 64 -12.71 15.43 5.58
C LYS A 64 -13.70 15.55 4.42
N LEU A 65 -14.47 14.50 4.15
CA LEU A 65 -15.46 14.44 3.07
C LEU A 65 -16.90 14.61 3.60
N ASN A 66 -17.08 14.65 4.92
CA ASN A 66 -18.33 14.96 5.62
C ASN A 66 -18.31 16.41 6.13
#